data_AF-A0A3D2MPI7-F1
#
_entry.id   AF-A0A3D2MPI7-F1
#
_cell.length_a   1.000
_cell.length_b   1.000
_cell.length_c   1.000
_cell.angle_alpha   90.00
_cell.angle_beta   90.00
_cell.angle_gamma   90.00
#
_symmetry.space_group_name_H-M   'P 1'
#
loop_
_entity.id
_entity.type
_entity.pdbx_description
1 polymer ?
#
loop_
_entity_poly.entity_id
_entity_poly.type
_entity_poly.pdbx_seq_one_letter_code
_entity_poly.pdbx_strand_id
1 'polypeptide(L)'
;MPIAFDRGICCDLNETISREWLVTNGLGGYAAGTVAGVLTRMQHGLLVTSPKNAASPQLLLAKFDEELVFDERKYYLGTNEYLDGTLNPAGFVHLETFRLEEGFPVFTYHLGGIDGIVLEKRIWMTSGSNTTYIQYRLLRTAD
;
A
#
# COMPACT_ATOMS: atom_id res chain seq x y z
N MET A 1 6.25 4.68 -20.36
CA MET A 1 7.07 3.63 -19.73
C MET A 1 6.32 3.18 -18.49
N PRO A 2 6.06 1.88 -18.27
CA PRO A 2 5.39 1.43 -17.06
C PRO A 2 6.31 1.70 -15.85
N ILE A 3 5.76 2.26 -14.77
CA ILE A 3 6.46 2.35 -13.49
C ILE A 3 6.33 0.98 -12.81
N ALA A 4 7.45 0.29 -12.66
CA ALA A 4 7.53 -1.00 -11.98
C ALA A 4 8.84 -1.09 -11.22
N PHE A 5 8.78 -1.67 -10.02
CA PHE A 5 9.89 -1.92 -9.12
C PHE A 5 9.90 -3.42 -8.77
N ASP A 6 11.09 -4.00 -8.81
CA ASP A 6 11.33 -5.38 -8.43
C ASP A 6 11.69 -5.50 -6.94
N ARG A 7 11.98 -6.73 -6.51
CA ARG A 7 12.34 -7.04 -5.13
C ARG A 7 13.57 -6.27 -4.64
N GLY A 8 14.53 -5.99 -5.54
CA GLY A 8 15.76 -5.27 -5.19
C GLY A 8 15.47 -3.86 -4.67
N ILE A 9 14.48 -3.19 -5.27
CA ILE A 9 13.99 -1.89 -4.80
C ILE A 9 12.99 -2.07 -3.66
N CYS A 10 12.02 -2.97 -3.81
CA CYS A 10 10.90 -3.12 -2.87
C CYS A 10 11.29 -3.56 -1.46
N CYS A 11 12.42 -4.25 -1.31
CA CYS A 11 12.97 -4.65 -0.01
C CYS A 11 13.94 -3.63 0.61
N ASP A 12 14.23 -2.52 -0.06
CA ASP A 12 15.01 -1.41 0.49
C ASP A 12 14.07 -0.31 1.02
N LEU A 13 14.11 -0.08 2.32
CA LEU A 13 13.27 0.90 2.97
C LEU A 13 13.53 2.33 2.43
N ASN A 14 14.79 2.74 2.27
CA ASN A 14 15.12 4.10 1.86
C ASN A 14 14.59 4.40 0.44
N GLU A 15 14.68 3.41 -0.45
CA GLU A 15 14.10 3.48 -1.79
C GLU A 15 12.56 3.52 -1.73
N THR A 16 11.93 2.71 -0.88
CA THR A 16 10.48 2.58 -0.87
C THR A 16 9.74 3.67 -0.10
N ILE A 17 10.33 4.28 0.93
CA ILE A 17 9.70 5.43 1.62
C ILE A 17 9.77 6.71 0.78
N SER A 18 10.77 6.84 -0.08
CA SER A 18 10.95 8.00 -0.96
C SER A 18 10.09 7.93 -2.23
N ARG A 19 9.42 6.81 -2.45
CA ARG A 19 8.56 6.55 -3.61
C ARG A 19 7.11 6.53 -3.19
N GLU A 20 6.33 7.41 -3.80
CA GLU A 20 4.94 7.63 -3.42
C GLU A 20 4.02 7.40 -4.60
N TRP A 21 2.80 6.97 -4.29
CA TRP A 21 1.73 6.78 -5.25
C TRP A 21 0.52 7.65 -4.87
N LEU A 22 -0.28 7.99 -5.87
CA LEU A 22 -1.48 8.81 -5.74
C LEU A 22 -2.55 8.29 -6.69
N VAL A 23 -3.76 8.07 -6.18
CA VAL A 23 -4.96 7.83 -6.97
C VAL A 23 -5.99 8.88 -6.59
N THR A 24 -6.63 9.51 -7.57
CA THR A 24 -7.62 10.56 -7.32
C THR A 24 -9.00 10.14 -7.78
N ASN A 25 -10.05 10.74 -7.21
CA ASN A 25 -11.43 10.50 -7.60
C ASN A 25 -12.02 11.62 -8.48
N GLY A 26 -11.20 12.56 -8.96
CA GLY A 26 -11.65 13.70 -9.77
C GLY A 26 -12.46 14.78 -9.04
N LEU A 27 -12.69 14.65 -7.73
CA LEU A 27 -13.39 15.64 -6.90
C LEU A 27 -12.45 16.43 -5.97
N GLY A 28 -11.13 16.25 -6.12
CA GLY A 28 -10.13 16.70 -5.15
C GLY A 28 -9.92 15.74 -3.97
N GLY A 29 -10.67 14.62 -3.93
CA GLY A 29 -10.40 13.50 -3.02
C GLY A 29 -9.39 12.52 -3.62
N TYR A 30 -8.66 11.81 -2.76
CA TYR A 30 -7.57 10.95 -3.18
C TYR A 30 -7.20 9.86 -2.15
N ALA A 31 -6.42 8.89 -2.61
CA ALA A 31 -5.67 7.93 -1.81
C ALA A 31 -4.18 8.08 -2.15
N ALA A 32 -3.31 8.14 -1.16
CA ALA A 32 -1.87 8.29 -1.35
C ALA A 32 -1.07 7.62 -0.24
N GLY A 33 0.15 7.20 -0.56
CA GLY A 33 1.09 6.62 0.39
C GLY A 33 2.44 6.33 -0.24
N THR A 34 3.35 5.78 0.55
CA THR A 34 4.64 5.28 0.06
C THR A 34 4.51 3.85 -0.49
N VAL A 35 5.51 3.39 -1.24
CA VAL A 35 5.60 1.98 -1.67
C VAL A 35 5.77 1.05 -0.46
N ALA A 36 6.49 1.48 0.57
CA ALA A 36 6.68 0.72 1.81
C ALA A 36 5.40 0.59 2.67
N GLY A 37 4.43 1.49 2.48
CA GLY A 37 3.24 1.60 3.33
C GLY A 37 3.44 2.42 4.61
N VAL A 38 4.60 3.07 4.78
CA VAL A 38 4.89 4.02 5.85
C VAL A 38 4.23 5.37 5.53
N LEU A 39 3.51 5.96 6.50
CA LEU A 39 2.91 7.29 6.36
C LEU A 39 3.91 8.37 6.79
N THR A 40 4.73 8.85 5.85
CA THR A 40 5.81 9.83 6.11
C THR A 40 5.35 11.29 6.19
N ARG A 41 4.11 11.60 5.84
CA ARG A 41 3.56 12.98 5.83
C ARG A 41 2.05 13.01 6.00
N MET A 42 1.52 14.16 6.43
CA MET A 42 0.09 14.35 6.75
C MET A 42 -0.86 14.16 5.56
N GLN A 43 -0.36 14.22 4.33
CA GLN A 43 -1.16 14.02 3.13
C GLN A 43 -1.38 12.54 2.81
N HIS A 44 -0.65 11.61 3.43
CA HIS A 44 -0.85 10.18 3.18
C HIS A 44 -2.11 9.65 3.87
N GLY A 45 -2.85 8.82 3.15
CA GLY A 45 -4.16 8.35 3.55
C GLY A 45 -4.79 7.48 2.46
N LEU A 46 -5.50 6.43 2.85
CA LEU A 46 -6.31 5.63 1.95
C LEU A 46 -7.61 6.34 1.53
N LEU A 47 -8.13 7.27 2.33
CA LEU A 47 -9.27 8.09 1.95
C LEU A 47 -9.13 9.50 2.50
N VAL A 48 -8.67 10.41 1.65
CA VAL A 48 -8.68 11.85 1.90
C VAL A 48 -9.75 12.48 1.02
N THR A 49 -10.60 13.29 1.61
CA THR A 49 -11.69 13.98 0.90
C THR A 49 -11.50 15.49 0.97
N SER A 50 -11.95 16.22 -0.05
CA SER A 50 -11.97 17.69 -0.01
C SER A 50 -13.41 18.18 -0.24
N PRO A 51 -14.27 18.13 0.80
CA PRO A 51 -15.64 18.62 0.69
C PRO A 51 -15.64 20.11 0.32
N LYS A 52 -16.58 20.55 -0.53
CA LYS A 52 -16.67 21.95 -1.00
C LYS A 52 -16.70 23.00 0.12
N ASN A 53 -17.20 22.64 1.30
CA ASN A 53 -17.34 23.53 2.46
C ASN A 53 -16.25 23.32 3.53
N ALA A 54 -15.23 22.49 3.26
CA ALA A 54 -14.15 22.25 4.19
C ALA A 54 -12.98 23.23 3.94
N ALA A 55 -12.40 23.77 5.00
CA ALA A 55 -11.23 24.65 4.92
C ALA A 55 -9.94 23.90 4.51
N SER A 56 -9.91 22.59 4.73
CA SER A 56 -8.78 21.71 4.39
C SER A 56 -9.28 20.31 4.02
N PRO A 57 -8.46 19.50 3.32
CA PRO A 57 -8.76 18.09 3.12
C PRO A 57 -8.94 17.35 4.45
N GLN A 58 -9.92 16.44 4.49
CA GLN A 58 -10.24 15.62 5.65
C GLN A 58 -9.75 14.19 5.41
N LEU A 59 -8.92 13.69 6.33
CA LEU A 59 -8.51 12.29 6.37
C LEU A 59 -9.62 11.45 7.01
N LEU A 60 -10.25 10.57 6.23
CA LEU A 60 -11.30 9.67 6.72
C LEU A 60 -10.77 8.24 6.97
N LEU A 61 -9.72 7.83 6.27
CA LEU A 61 -9.03 6.55 6.48
C LEU A 61 -7.53 6.73 6.23
N ALA A 62 -6.70 6.49 7.26
CA ALA A 62 -5.25 6.61 7.18
C ALA A 62 -4.63 5.44 6.39
N LYS A 63 -4.72 4.23 6.93
CA LYS A 63 -4.16 3.02 6.34
C LYS A 63 -4.83 1.78 6.94
N PHE A 64 -4.55 0.62 6.35
CA PHE A 64 -4.74 -0.67 7.00
C PHE A 64 -3.37 -1.19 7.46
N ASP A 65 -3.35 -1.85 8.60
CA ASP A 65 -2.26 -2.72 9.01
C ASP A 65 -2.77 -4.16 8.89
N GLU A 66 -2.47 -4.79 7.75
CA GLU A 66 -3.01 -6.11 7.44
C GLU A 66 -2.22 -7.23 8.11
N GLU A 67 -2.96 -8.20 8.63
CA GLU A 67 -2.44 -9.48 9.12
C GLU A 67 -2.95 -10.60 8.21
N LEU A 68 -2.03 -11.48 7.78
CA LEU A 68 -2.36 -12.67 7.01
C LEU A 68 -1.94 -13.91 7.78
N VAL A 69 -2.80 -14.92 7.82
CA VAL A 69 -2.48 -16.23 8.40
C VAL A 69 -2.33 -17.25 7.29
N PHE A 70 -1.18 -17.91 7.23
CA PHE A 70 -0.86 -18.97 6.27
C PHE A 70 0.07 -19.98 6.95
N ASP A 71 -0.18 -21.28 6.77
CA ASP A 71 0.63 -22.36 7.39
C ASP A 71 0.83 -22.17 8.91
N GLU A 72 -0.26 -21.87 9.63
CA GLU A 72 -0.27 -21.57 11.08
C GLU A 72 0.61 -20.38 11.52
N ARG A 73 1.21 -19.66 10.58
CA ARG A 73 2.05 -18.49 10.81
C ARG A 73 1.29 -17.22 10.49
N LYS A 74 1.57 -16.18 11.26
CA LYS A 74 1.06 -14.84 11.03
C LYS A 74 2.12 -13.98 10.33
N TYR A 75 1.71 -13.32 9.26
CA TYR A 75 2.50 -12.36 8.50
C TYR A 75 1.85 -10.99 8.59
N TYR A 76 2.66 -9.95 8.80
CA TYR A 76 2.19 -8.57 8.85
C TYR A 76 2.60 -7.86 7.57
N LEU A 77 1.64 -7.27 6.85
CA LEU A 77 1.91 -6.58 5.58
C LEU A 77 2.07 -5.06 5.76
N GLY A 78 1.56 -4.51 6.86
CA GLY A 78 1.75 -3.12 7.23
C GLY A 78 3.22 -2.80 7.53
N THR A 79 3.62 -1.56 7.26
CA THR A 79 4.90 -1.02 7.73
C THR A 79 4.64 0.27 8.52
N ASN A 80 5.17 0.36 9.74
CA ASN A 80 5.10 1.57 10.57
C ASN A 80 6.49 1.90 11.11
N GLU A 81 6.86 3.17 11.09
CA GLU A 81 8.06 3.71 11.71
C GLU A 81 7.67 4.48 12.97
N TYR A 82 8.31 4.16 14.10
CA TYR A 82 8.13 4.85 15.37
C TYR A 82 9.23 5.89 15.60
N LEU A 83 9.01 6.77 16.59
CA LEU A 83 9.89 7.89 16.89
C LEU A 83 11.36 7.50 17.15
N ASP A 84 11.60 6.30 17.66
CA ASP A 84 12.92 5.75 17.95
C ASP A 84 13.58 5.07 16.74
N GLY A 85 12.93 5.11 15.57
CA GLY A 85 13.36 4.42 14.35
C GLY A 85 12.93 2.95 14.29
N THR A 86 12.17 2.45 15.27
CA THR A 86 11.67 1.08 15.24
C THR A 86 10.68 0.90 14.09
N LEU A 87 10.86 -0.15 13.29
CA LEU A 87 9.90 -0.56 12.28
C LEU A 87 9.06 -1.73 12.80
N ASN A 88 7.78 -1.48 13.09
CA ASN A 88 6.89 -2.55 13.57
C ASN A 88 5.39 -2.27 13.28
N PRO A 89 4.70 -3.11 12.51
CA PRO A 89 5.26 -4.18 11.68
C PRO A 89 6.22 -3.66 10.61
N ALA A 90 7.02 -4.56 10.05
CA ALA A 90 8.01 -4.28 9.00
C ALA A 90 7.64 -4.98 7.69
N GLY A 91 6.38 -4.89 7.25
CA GLY A 91 5.82 -5.68 6.16
C GLY A 91 6.43 -5.45 4.78
N PHE A 92 7.15 -4.34 4.57
CA PHE A 92 7.89 -4.07 3.33
C PHE A 92 8.89 -5.19 2.96
N VAL A 93 9.38 -5.96 3.95
CA VAL A 93 10.28 -7.12 3.70
C VAL A 93 9.61 -8.24 2.88
N HIS A 94 8.28 -8.26 2.86
CA HIS A 94 7.49 -9.19 2.09
C HIS A 94 7.12 -8.65 0.70
N LEU A 95 7.36 -7.38 0.42
CA LEU A 95 7.02 -6.75 -0.86
C LEU A 95 7.96 -7.25 -1.96
N GLU A 96 7.40 -8.03 -2.89
CA GLU A 96 8.11 -8.64 -4.00
C GLU A 96 8.18 -7.69 -5.20
N THR A 97 7.06 -7.05 -5.54
CA THR A 97 7.02 -6.06 -6.62
C THR A 97 6.01 -4.95 -6.32
N PHE A 98 6.27 -3.78 -6.91
CA PHE A 98 5.31 -2.69 -7.02
C PHE A 98 5.19 -2.29 -8.49
N ARG A 99 3.99 -1.95 -8.95
CA ARG A 99 3.79 -1.35 -10.27
C ARG A 99 2.59 -0.41 -10.29
N LEU A 100 2.60 0.51 -11.25
CA LEU A 100 1.40 1.21 -11.67
C LEU A 100 0.80 0.51 -12.88
N GLU A 101 -0.38 -0.07 -12.69
CA GLU A 101 -1.18 -0.66 -13.76
C GLU A 101 -2.33 0.29 -14.07
N GLU A 102 -2.29 0.94 -15.24
CA GLU A 102 -3.24 1.99 -15.62
C GLU A 102 -3.35 3.14 -14.60
N GLY A 103 -2.26 3.41 -13.87
CA GLY A 103 -2.21 4.43 -12.82
C GLY A 103 -2.65 3.93 -11.43
N PHE A 104 -3.10 2.68 -11.31
CA PHE A 104 -3.44 2.08 -10.02
C PHE A 104 -2.21 1.40 -9.39
N PRO A 105 -1.89 1.69 -8.12
CA PRO A 105 -0.83 1.01 -7.42
C PRO A 105 -1.21 -0.45 -7.18
N VAL A 106 -0.32 -1.34 -7.61
CA VAL A 106 -0.40 -2.78 -7.40
C VAL A 106 0.85 -3.24 -6.67
N PHE A 107 0.64 -3.92 -5.55
CA PHE A 107 1.67 -4.49 -4.69
C PHE A 107 1.57 -6.01 -4.79
N THR A 108 2.69 -6.69 -4.89
CA THR A 108 2.74 -8.14 -4.79
C THR A 108 3.59 -8.51 -3.59
N TYR A 109 3.05 -9.33 -2.70
CA TYR A 109 3.74 -9.83 -1.52
C TYR A 109 4.06 -11.31 -1.69
N HIS A 110 5.26 -11.71 -1.27
CA HIS A 110 5.67 -13.10 -1.21
C HIS A 110 5.89 -13.51 0.25
N LEU A 111 5.18 -14.54 0.70
CA LEU A 111 5.05 -14.93 2.10
C LEU A 111 5.26 -16.43 2.24
N GLY A 112 5.99 -16.89 3.26
CA GLY A 112 6.19 -18.33 3.48
C GLY A 112 7.39 -18.97 2.78
N GLY A 113 8.23 -18.20 2.07
CA GLY A 113 9.44 -18.75 1.43
C GLY A 113 9.12 -19.51 0.14
N ILE A 114 9.86 -20.57 -0.17
CA ILE A 114 9.77 -21.30 -1.46
C ILE A 114 8.38 -21.90 -1.67
N ASP A 115 7.82 -22.52 -0.63
CA ASP A 115 6.48 -23.13 -0.63
C ASP A 115 5.42 -22.13 -0.14
N GLY A 116 5.67 -20.85 -0.42
CA GLY A 116 4.88 -19.74 0.03
C GLY A 116 3.64 -19.44 -0.81
N ILE A 117 3.03 -18.31 -0.49
CA ILE A 117 1.94 -17.72 -1.25
C ILE A 117 2.34 -16.38 -1.84
N VAL A 118 1.70 -16.04 -2.96
CA VAL A 118 1.83 -14.74 -3.59
C VAL A 118 0.50 -14.00 -3.49
N LEU A 119 0.48 -12.88 -2.78
CA LEU A 119 -0.70 -12.04 -2.59
C LEU A 119 -0.54 -10.73 -3.36
N GLU A 120 -1.48 -10.44 -4.25
CA GLU A 120 -1.58 -9.14 -4.91
C GLU A 120 -2.55 -8.24 -4.13
N LYS A 121 -2.17 -6.98 -3.91
CA LYS A 121 -3.03 -5.90 -3.42
C LYS A 121 -3.12 -4.82 -4.48
N ARG A 122 -4.32 -4.39 -4.83
CA ARG A 122 -4.59 -3.27 -5.76
C ARG A 122 -5.43 -2.21 -5.07
N ILE A 123 -5.10 -0.94 -5.28
CA ILE A 123 -5.88 0.19 -4.73
C ILE A 123 -6.35 1.08 -5.89
N TRP A 124 -7.62 1.48 -5.88
CA TRP A 124 -8.13 2.45 -6.84
C TRP A 124 -9.28 3.28 -6.26
N MET A 125 -9.66 4.35 -6.97
CA MET A 125 -10.85 5.13 -6.65
C MET A 125 -11.72 5.26 -7.89
N THR A 126 -13.03 5.23 -7.71
CA THR A 126 -13.99 5.52 -8.78
C THR A 126 -14.12 7.03 -8.94
N SER A 127 -14.06 7.51 -10.18
CA SER A 127 -14.29 8.92 -10.51
C SER A 127 -15.66 9.39 -10.01
N GLY A 128 -15.71 10.54 -9.35
CA GLY A 128 -16.95 11.13 -8.84
C GLY A 128 -17.44 10.57 -7.50
N SER A 129 -16.69 9.69 -6.83
CA SER A 129 -17.06 9.17 -5.50
C SER A 129 -15.92 9.28 -4.48
N ASN A 130 -16.24 9.67 -3.25
CA ASN A 130 -15.31 9.60 -2.11
C ASN A 130 -15.22 8.16 -1.59
N THR A 131 -14.72 7.26 -2.44
CA THR A 131 -14.62 5.83 -2.17
C THR A 131 -13.30 5.29 -2.68
N THR A 132 -12.56 4.63 -1.79
CA THR A 132 -11.35 3.88 -2.12
C THR A 132 -11.67 2.40 -2.10
N TYR A 133 -11.30 1.72 -3.17
CA TYR A 133 -11.41 0.28 -3.31
C TYR A 133 -10.06 -0.35 -3.11
N ILE A 134 -10.04 -1.47 -2.40
CA ILE A 134 -8.85 -2.29 -2.21
C ILE A 134 -9.24 -3.72 -2.52
N GLN A 135 -8.48 -4.36 -3.41
CA GLN A 135 -8.66 -5.76 -3.76
C GLN A 135 -7.43 -6.53 -3.36
N TYR A 136 -7.66 -7.70 -2.77
CA TYR A 136 -6.65 -8.70 -2.53
C TYR A 136 -6.91 -9.90 -3.44
N ARG A 137 -5.87 -10.40 -4.11
CA ARG A 137 -5.96 -11.57 -4.97
C ARG A 137 -4.81 -12.52 -4.67
N LEU A 138 -5.14 -13.75 -4.31
CA LEU A 138 -4.17 -14.83 -4.16
C LEU A 138 -3.77 -15.30 -5.57
N LEU A 139 -2.51 -15.10 -5.95
CA LEU A 139 -2.01 -15.41 -7.30
C LEU A 139 -1.49 -16.84 -7.43
N ARG A 140 -0.86 -17.34 -6.37
CA ARG A 140 -0.30 -18.69 -6.30
C ARG A 140 -0.37 -19.18 -4.85
N THR A 141 -0.73 -20.44 -4.70
CA THR A 141 -0.52 -21.26 -3.51
C THR A 141 0.54 -22.32 -3.83
N ALA A 142 1.32 -22.74 -2.83
CA ALA A 142 1.98 -24.05 -2.93
C ALA A 142 0.89 -25.13 -3.04
N ASP A 143 1.09 -26.07 -3.97
CA ASP A 143 0.25 -27.27 -4.12
C ASP A 143 0.59 -28.31 -3.04
#